data_AF-A0A2N1IRB5-F1
#
_entry.id   AF-A0A2N1IRB5-F1
#
_cell.length_a   1.000
_cell.length_b   1.000
_cell.length_c   1.000
_cell.angle_alpha   90.00
_cell.angle_beta   90.00
_cell.angle_gamma   90.00
#
_symmetry.space_group_name_H-M   'P 1'
#
loop_
_entity.id
_entity.type
_entity.pdbx_description
1 polymer ?
#
loop_
_entity_poly.entity_id
_entity_poly.type
_entity_poly.pdbx_seq_one_letter_code
_entity_poly.pdbx_strand_id
1 'polypeptide(L)'
;MSTTKNVRRLLATSVWVAMAGAGIQGQLAYAHGYTSEPPSRAYACRLGQNTECGAATYEPQSVGETVKGFPARGPVDGKLASGGERGDFAPLDEQSANRWHLTTIKQRDITFEWHYTEGHKTTGWEYFITKAGWNPNSPLARDAFELTPFCKVDGHGKPARGEGQPTVGPSPVKHQCTLPADRSGHHVIMGVWTVDDTAAAFYNVMDVDIQTDGGPVPQWPQVGAINPHRDLQIGDKVKARAFVAGSESAPYSVSITIENAEEGLAPNWSYKLATRINESQSLVQAGQPDQEGNITPVQGANNIYAKPETGISSYQLDFEGVPSDDSYLHLHDLKSEYTLTDGKAALDFTLMTNRNLQVSARLYDSANQQVGFVRQQVDATTSPISLPVASVEGEHLLKVVGVNKTGRILLQEERKVQLKTAGGEGYDFEFPQSLASYKAGTRVLQPKTGEVFECKPFPYEGWCKIYSESASQYEPGVGSNWQDAWIKR
;
A
#
# COMPACT_ATOMS: atom_id res chain seq x y z
N MET A 1 -0.83 63.74 59.91
CA MET A 1 -2.14 64.18 59.37
C MET A 1 -2.87 62.96 58.83
N SER A 2 -3.62 62.33 59.74
CA SER A 2 -4.70 61.39 59.46
C SER A 2 -5.97 62.20 59.25
N THR A 3 -6.88 61.77 58.36
CA THR A 3 -8.35 61.67 58.57
C THR A 3 -9.09 61.51 57.23
N THR A 4 -9.68 60.33 56.97
CA THR A 4 -11.15 60.04 56.90
C THR A 4 -11.93 60.82 55.84
N LYS A 5 -12.98 60.34 55.18
CA LYS A 5 -13.79 59.11 55.06
C LYS A 5 -14.77 59.46 53.93
N ASN A 6 -15.30 58.50 53.17
CA ASN A 6 -16.74 58.24 53.18
C ASN A 6 -17.15 57.09 52.24
N VAL A 7 -18.02 56.28 52.82
CA VAL A 7 -18.68 55.10 52.29
C VAL A 7 -20.04 55.53 51.72
N ARG A 8 -20.47 54.99 50.58
CA ARG A 8 -21.73 54.24 50.40
C ARG A 8 -22.09 54.00 48.92
N ARG A 9 -22.14 52.70 48.59
CA ARG A 9 -23.10 51.94 47.74
C ARG A 9 -23.77 52.67 46.58
N LEU A 10 -23.71 52.06 45.39
CA LEU A 10 -24.91 51.69 44.61
C LEU A 10 -24.56 50.63 43.54
N LEU A 11 -25.27 49.50 43.66
CA LEU A 11 -25.82 48.62 42.63
C LEU A 11 -24.90 47.92 41.61
N ALA A 12 -24.96 46.60 41.69
CA ALA A 12 -24.61 45.66 40.66
C ALA A 12 -25.42 45.87 39.38
N THR A 13 -24.74 45.85 38.24
CA THR A 13 -25.22 45.24 37.00
C THR A 13 -24.01 44.64 36.28
N SER A 14 -23.89 43.33 36.42
CA SER A 14 -23.03 42.47 35.64
C SER A 14 -23.47 42.51 34.17
N VAL A 15 -22.71 43.19 33.31
CA VAL A 15 -22.74 42.97 31.86
C VAL A 15 -21.49 42.20 31.49
N TRP A 16 -21.64 40.88 31.39
CA TRP A 16 -20.67 40.04 30.72
C TRP A 16 -20.69 40.39 29.23
N VAL A 17 -19.69 41.17 28.77
CA VAL A 17 -19.37 41.26 27.35
C VAL A 17 -18.63 39.97 27.01
N ALA A 18 -19.39 38.93 26.66
CA ALA A 18 -18.85 37.80 25.93
C ALA A 18 -18.51 38.29 24.53
N MET A 19 -17.23 38.58 24.27
CA MET A 19 -16.73 38.67 22.90
C MET A 19 -16.91 37.29 22.26
N ALA A 20 -18.01 37.13 21.53
CA ALA A 20 -18.17 36.07 20.55
C ALA A 20 -17.16 36.33 19.42
N GLY A 21 -15.93 35.88 19.63
CA GLY A 21 -15.01 35.59 18.53
C GLY A 21 -15.61 34.42 17.75
N ALA A 22 -16.55 34.72 16.86
CA ALA A 22 -16.95 33.81 15.81
C ALA A 22 -15.75 33.66 14.88
N GLY A 23 -14.86 32.74 15.22
CA GLY A 23 -13.89 32.22 14.28
C GLY A 23 -14.68 31.77 13.05
N ILE A 24 -14.34 32.33 11.89
CA ILE A 24 -14.76 31.80 10.61
C ILE A 24 -14.06 30.44 10.51
N GLN A 25 -14.65 29.41 11.09
CA GLN A 25 -14.39 28.05 10.69
C GLN A 25 -15.01 27.93 9.29
N GLY A 26 -14.21 28.22 8.26
CA GLY A 26 -14.58 27.86 6.90
C GLY A 26 -14.93 26.38 6.92
N GLN A 27 -16.17 26.04 6.54
CA GLN A 27 -16.52 24.65 6.34
C GLN A 27 -15.56 24.11 5.28
N LEU A 28 -14.66 23.20 5.69
CA LEU A 28 -13.94 22.32 4.79
C LEU A 28 -15.03 21.48 4.12
N ALA A 29 -15.48 21.95 2.95
CA ALA A 29 -16.39 21.18 2.14
C ALA A 29 -15.56 20.15 1.43
N TYR A 30 -15.83 18.87 1.71
CA TYR A 30 -15.20 17.71 1.12
C TYR A 30 -15.60 17.57 -0.36
N ALA A 31 -15.19 18.53 -1.19
CA ALA A 31 -15.24 18.40 -2.63
C ALA A 31 -14.09 17.52 -3.10
N HIS A 32 -14.35 16.72 -4.13
CA HIS A 32 -13.36 15.75 -4.54
C HIS A 32 -13.52 15.38 -6.01
N GLY A 33 -12.46 15.62 -6.77
CA GLY A 33 -12.40 15.27 -8.18
C GLY A 33 -11.01 15.50 -8.77
N TYR A 34 -10.79 14.91 -9.95
CA TYR A 34 -9.54 15.01 -10.69
C TYR A 34 -9.80 15.00 -12.20
N THR A 35 -8.87 15.51 -13.00
CA THR A 35 -8.94 15.33 -14.46
C THR A 35 -8.54 13.91 -14.82
N SER A 36 -9.42 13.20 -15.54
CA SER A 36 -9.19 11.84 -16.02
C SER A 36 -8.65 11.81 -17.45
N GLU A 37 -8.97 12.82 -18.26
CA GLU A 37 -8.48 12.97 -19.64
C GLU A 37 -8.15 14.44 -19.95
N PRO A 38 -6.92 14.77 -20.38
CA PRO A 38 -5.72 14.00 -20.05
C PRO A 38 -5.62 13.78 -18.53
N PRO A 39 -5.00 12.66 -18.08
CA PRO A 39 -4.89 12.38 -16.66
C PRO A 39 -4.11 13.48 -15.94
N SER A 40 -4.61 13.95 -14.80
CA SER A 40 -3.82 14.85 -13.95
C SER A 40 -2.56 14.15 -13.46
N ARG A 41 -1.53 14.91 -13.09
CA ARG A 41 -0.29 14.40 -12.49
C ARG A 41 -0.57 13.47 -11.31
N ALA A 42 -1.54 13.83 -10.46
CA ALA A 42 -2.01 13.02 -9.35
C ALA A 42 -2.73 11.74 -9.81
N TYR A 43 -3.60 11.82 -10.82
CA TYR A 43 -4.27 10.64 -11.33
C TYR A 43 -3.31 9.68 -12.05
N ALA A 44 -2.32 10.21 -12.77
CA ALA A 44 -1.23 9.43 -13.35
C ALA A 44 -0.41 8.68 -12.29
N CYS A 45 -0.33 9.17 -11.04
CA CYS A 45 0.24 8.42 -9.92
C CYS A 45 -0.60 7.19 -9.56
N ARG A 46 -1.94 7.33 -9.55
CA ARG A 46 -2.86 6.21 -9.33
C ARG A 46 -2.81 5.19 -10.45
N LEU A 47 -2.55 5.62 -11.69
CA LEU A 47 -2.35 4.76 -12.85
C LEU A 47 -0.99 4.05 -12.86
N GLY A 48 -0.07 4.40 -11.95
CA GLY A 48 1.30 3.87 -11.93
C GLY A 48 2.19 4.41 -13.06
N GLN A 49 1.76 5.46 -13.76
CA GLN A 49 2.55 6.16 -14.77
C GLN A 49 3.56 7.12 -14.12
N ASN A 50 3.14 7.75 -13.02
CA ASN A 50 4.02 8.54 -12.15
C ASN A 50 4.35 7.74 -10.88
N THR A 51 5.57 7.94 -10.38
CA THR A 51 6.10 7.26 -9.18
C THR A 51 6.49 8.27 -8.12
N GLU A 52 6.73 7.77 -6.90
CA GLU A 52 7.16 8.59 -5.75
C GLU A 52 6.20 9.75 -5.42
N CYS A 53 4.89 9.52 -5.58
CA CYS A 53 3.89 10.58 -5.46
C CYS A 53 3.32 10.79 -4.04
N GLY A 54 3.75 9.99 -3.05
CA GLY A 54 3.18 10.04 -1.70
C GLY A 54 1.69 9.69 -1.67
N ALA A 55 0.91 10.44 -0.89
CA ALA A 55 -0.51 10.15 -0.68
C ALA A 55 -1.38 10.33 -1.94
N ALA A 56 -0.91 11.09 -2.93
CA ALA A 56 -1.64 11.34 -4.18
C ALA A 56 -1.94 10.06 -4.97
N THR A 57 -1.15 8.99 -4.79
CA THR A 57 -1.42 7.67 -5.38
C THR A 57 -2.75 7.08 -4.91
N TYR A 58 -3.15 7.34 -3.67
CA TYR A 58 -4.33 6.74 -3.04
C TYR A 58 -5.58 7.62 -3.16
N GLU A 59 -5.40 8.93 -3.17
CA GLU A 59 -6.50 9.91 -3.17
C GLU A 59 -6.27 11.09 -4.14
N PRO A 60 -6.14 10.83 -5.45
CA PRO A 60 -5.94 11.89 -6.44
C PRO A 60 -7.08 12.91 -6.45
N GLN A 61 -8.28 12.53 -5.99
CA GLN A 61 -9.46 13.40 -5.89
C GLN A 61 -9.34 14.53 -4.86
N SER A 62 -8.41 14.43 -3.90
CA SER A 62 -8.21 15.43 -2.84
C SER A 62 -7.06 16.38 -3.17
N VAL A 63 -6.30 16.10 -4.23
CA VAL A 63 -5.11 16.88 -4.59
C VAL A 63 -5.51 18.24 -5.12
N GLY A 64 -4.79 19.27 -4.69
CA GLY A 64 -5.01 20.62 -5.13
C GLY A 64 -6.22 21.29 -4.46
N GLU A 65 -6.83 20.71 -3.43
CA GLU A 65 -7.86 21.42 -2.65
C GLU A 65 -7.22 22.58 -1.87
N THR A 66 -7.56 23.82 -2.21
CA THR A 66 -7.14 25.02 -1.47
C THR A 66 -8.09 26.19 -1.76
N VAL A 67 -7.81 27.37 -1.21
CA VAL A 67 -8.61 28.58 -1.40
C VAL A 67 -8.77 28.93 -2.89
N LYS A 68 -9.97 29.33 -3.30
CA LYS A 68 -10.23 29.77 -4.69
C LYS A 68 -9.67 31.16 -5.01
N GLY A 69 -9.66 31.51 -6.30
CA GLY A 69 -9.34 32.86 -6.79
C GLY A 69 -7.94 33.03 -7.38
N PHE A 70 -7.38 31.96 -7.93
CA PHE A 70 -6.16 32.06 -8.76
C PHE A 70 -6.39 33.02 -9.95
N PRO A 71 -5.40 33.85 -10.34
CA PRO A 71 -4.03 33.91 -9.80
C PRO A 71 -3.83 34.85 -8.61
N ALA A 72 -4.81 35.70 -8.27
CA ALA A 72 -4.64 36.68 -7.19
C ALA A 72 -4.59 36.04 -5.79
N ARG A 73 -5.21 34.87 -5.64
CA ARG A 73 -5.19 33.98 -4.47
C ARG A 73 -4.83 32.57 -4.95
N GLY A 74 -5.33 31.53 -4.29
CA GLY A 74 -4.99 30.16 -4.62
C GLY A 74 -3.68 29.71 -4.00
N PRO A 75 -3.16 28.55 -4.45
CA PRO A 75 -1.91 28.02 -3.95
C PRO A 75 -0.77 29.01 -4.20
N VAL A 76 0.18 29.06 -3.28
CA VAL A 76 1.39 29.88 -3.42
C VAL A 76 2.31 29.31 -4.52
N ASP A 77 3.20 30.13 -5.04
CA ASP A 77 4.18 29.68 -6.03
C ASP A 77 5.04 28.53 -5.47
N GLY A 78 5.35 27.56 -6.34
CA GLY A 78 5.98 26.29 -5.95
C GLY A 78 5.03 25.28 -5.30
N LYS A 79 3.75 25.62 -5.08
CA LYS A 79 2.70 24.75 -4.50
C LYS A 79 1.48 24.57 -5.39
N LEU A 80 1.58 24.95 -6.68
CA LEU A 80 0.46 24.89 -7.61
C LEU A 80 0.00 23.45 -7.92
N ALA A 81 0.91 22.46 -7.85
CA ALA A 81 0.59 21.07 -8.15
C ALA A 81 0.00 20.31 -6.95
N SER A 82 0.49 20.56 -5.73
CA SER A 82 -0.04 19.93 -4.52
C SER A 82 -1.27 20.64 -3.94
N GLY A 83 -1.44 21.94 -4.22
CA GLY A 83 -2.37 22.84 -3.55
C GLY A 83 -1.80 23.48 -2.28
N GLY A 84 -0.67 23.00 -1.75
CA GLY A 84 0.06 23.61 -0.64
C GLY A 84 -0.52 23.43 0.77
N GLU A 85 -1.77 22.99 0.92
CA GLU A 85 -2.42 22.80 2.23
C GLU A 85 -1.96 21.50 2.93
N ARG A 86 -1.78 20.44 2.14
CA ARG A 86 -1.49 19.08 2.63
C ARG A 86 -0.05 18.67 2.31
N GLY A 87 0.76 18.53 3.35
CA GLY A 87 2.19 18.20 3.21
C GLY A 87 2.44 16.81 2.62
N ASP A 88 1.49 15.89 2.71
CA ASP A 88 1.55 14.55 2.13
C ASP A 88 1.35 14.51 0.60
N PHE A 89 0.93 15.62 -0.01
CA PHE A 89 0.93 15.85 -1.47
C PHE A 89 2.13 16.64 -1.98
N ALA A 90 3.04 17.07 -1.09
CA ALA A 90 4.22 17.84 -1.46
C ALA A 90 5.13 17.21 -2.54
N PRO A 91 5.22 15.87 -2.71
CA PRO A 91 6.00 15.28 -3.81
C PRO A 91 5.54 15.72 -5.21
N LEU A 92 4.27 16.12 -5.37
CA LEU A 92 3.76 16.61 -6.66
C LEU A 92 4.33 17.97 -7.08
N ASP A 93 4.91 18.72 -6.15
CA ASP A 93 5.53 20.02 -6.39
C ASP A 93 6.95 19.89 -6.97
N GLU A 94 7.52 18.69 -7.00
CA GLU A 94 8.78 18.43 -7.69
C GLU A 94 8.61 18.73 -9.18
N GLN A 95 9.61 19.40 -9.78
CA GLN A 95 9.53 19.81 -11.17
C GLN A 95 10.90 19.68 -11.83
N SER A 96 10.98 18.76 -12.79
CA SER A 96 12.07 18.64 -13.74
C SER A 96 11.53 18.20 -15.10
N ALA A 97 12.32 18.39 -16.16
CA ALA A 97 11.95 18.00 -17.51
C ALA A 97 11.65 16.51 -17.67
N ASN A 98 12.14 15.67 -16.75
CA ASN A 98 12.09 14.21 -16.80
C ASN A 98 11.40 13.55 -15.59
N ARG A 99 10.72 14.33 -14.72
CA ARG A 99 10.09 13.83 -13.50
C ARG A 99 8.73 13.16 -13.73
N TRP A 100 7.95 13.68 -14.68
CA TRP A 100 6.55 13.34 -14.86
C TRP A 100 6.28 12.69 -16.21
N HIS A 101 5.33 11.76 -16.24
CA HIS A 101 4.78 11.20 -17.47
C HIS A 101 4.08 12.29 -18.29
N LEU A 102 4.44 12.42 -19.57
CA LEU A 102 3.82 13.38 -20.49
C LEU A 102 2.76 12.69 -21.35
N THR A 103 1.53 13.20 -21.33
CA THR A 103 0.47 12.75 -22.24
C THR A 103 0.69 13.38 -23.62
N THR A 104 0.88 12.58 -24.67
CA THR A 104 1.07 13.09 -26.03
C THR A 104 -0.22 13.70 -26.59
N ILE A 105 -0.16 14.96 -27.00
CA ILE A 105 -1.28 15.69 -27.62
C ILE A 105 -0.99 15.92 -29.10
N LYS A 106 -1.79 15.29 -29.98
CA LYS A 106 -1.61 15.36 -31.44
C LYS A 106 -2.44 16.42 -32.14
N GLN A 107 -3.50 16.89 -31.49
CA GLN A 107 -4.43 17.87 -32.04
C GLN A 107 -4.53 19.07 -31.11
N ARG A 108 -4.70 20.27 -31.67
CA ARG A 108 -4.90 21.49 -30.86
C ARG A 108 -6.23 21.47 -30.14
N ASP A 109 -7.25 20.90 -30.77
CA ASP A 109 -8.53 20.67 -30.12
C ASP A 109 -8.39 19.53 -29.13
N ILE A 110 -8.57 19.86 -27.86
CA ILE A 110 -8.40 18.98 -26.72
C ILE A 110 -9.72 18.89 -25.96
N THR A 111 -10.03 17.69 -25.48
CA THR A 111 -11.19 17.45 -24.63
C THR A 111 -10.71 17.15 -23.22
N PHE A 112 -11.18 17.92 -22.25
CA PHE A 112 -10.94 17.65 -20.85
C PHE A 112 -12.11 16.90 -20.21
N GLU A 113 -11.80 15.87 -19.45
CA GLU A 113 -12.76 15.11 -18.66
C GLU A 113 -12.36 15.13 -17.19
N TRP A 114 -13.34 15.39 -16.34
CA TRP A 114 -13.20 15.30 -14.89
C TRP A 114 -13.90 14.05 -14.37
N HIS A 115 -13.38 13.48 -13.29
CA HIS A 115 -14.06 12.47 -12.51
C HIS A 115 -14.26 12.99 -11.08
N TYR A 116 -15.48 12.87 -10.56
CA TYR A 116 -15.84 13.33 -9.23
C TYR A 116 -16.08 12.15 -8.30
N THR A 117 -15.57 12.23 -7.07
CA THR A 117 -16.07 11.39 -5.97
C THR A 117 -17.07 12.17 -5.11
N GLU A 118 -17.12 13.49 -5.25
CA GLU A 118 -18.21 14.30 -4.75
C GLU A 118 -18.40 15.55 -5.62
N GLY A 119 -19.39 15.53 -6.52
CA GLY A 119 -19.66 16.61 -7.47
C GLY A 119 -20.48 17.76 -6.88
N HIS A 120 -19.82 18.74 -6.27
CA HIS A 120 -20.44 19.91 -5.63
C HIS A 120 -20.96 20.97 -6.61
N LYS A 121 -21.72 21.94 -6.08
CA LYS A 121 -22.11 23.12 -6.86
C LYS A 121 -20.89 23.84 -7.38
N THR A 122 -20.92 24.18 -8.66
CA THR A 122 -19.74 24.64 -9.37
C THR A 122 -19.94 26.03 -9.93
N THR A 123 -19.02 26.94 -9.61
CA THR A 123 -18.95 28.25 -10.27
C THR A 123 -18.46 28.06 -11.70
N GLY A 124 -17.41 27.26 -11.90
CA GLY A 124 -16.92 26.92 -13.23
C GLY A 124 -15.55 26.26 -13.22
N TRP A 125 -15.03 26.05 -14.43
CA TRP A 125 -13.71 25.51 -14.70
C TRP A 125 -12.89 26.47 -15.55
N GLU A 126 -11.62 26.62 -15.23
CA GLU A 126 -10.66 27.43 -15.99
C GLU A 126 -9.42 26.59 -16.31
N TYR A 127 -8.90 26.73 -17.52
CA TYR A 127 -7.70 26.03 -17.97
C TYR A 127 -6.60 27.00 -18.34
N PHE A 128 -5.46 26.85 -17.68
CA PHE A 128 -4.25 27.65 -17.89
C PHE A 128 -3.18 26.75 -18.49
N ILE A 129 -2.22 27.34 -19.22
CA ILE A 129 -1.08 26.60 -19.77
C ILE A 129 0.20 27.39 -19.53
N THR A 130 1.29 26.67 -19.33
CA THR A 130 2.64 27.25 -19.26
C THR A 130 2.95 28.12 -20.49
N LYS A 131 3.78 29.14 -20.31
CA LYS A 131 4.24 30.06 -21.38
C LYS A 131 5.12 29.32 -22.40
N ALA A 132 5.21 29.84 -23.62
CA ALA A 132 6.26 29.43 -24.54
C ALA A 132 7.63 29.70 -23.89
N GLY A 133 8.53 28.73 -23.93
CA GLY A 133 9.86 28.84 -23.34
C GLY A 133 9.90 28.82 -21.81
N TRP A 134 8.84 28.33 -21.14
CA TRP A 134 8.88 28.07 -19.69
C TRP A 134 10.05 27.14 -19.33
N ASN A 135 10.58 27.26 -18.11
CA ASN A 135 11.65 26.38 -17.64
C ASN A 135 11.06 25.13 -16.97
N PRO A 136 11.12 23.94 -17.60
CA PRO A 136 10.56 22.71 -17.03
C PRO A 136 11.31 22.19 -15.81
N ASN A 137 12.45 22.79 -15.46
CA ASN A 137 13.26 22.46 -14.28
C ASN A 137 13.08 23.43 -13.12
N SER A 138 12.21 24.43 -13.24
CA SER A 138 11.86 25.34 -12.14
C SER A 138 10.52 24.94 -11.53
N PRO A 139 10.32 25.08 -10.20
CA PRO A 139 9.03 24.85 -9.57
C PRO A 139 7.90 25.61 -10.27
N LEU A 140 6.73 24.99 -10.38
CA LEU A 140 5.57 25.64 -11.00
C LEU A 140 5.14 26.87 -10.18
N ALA A 141 5.16 28.03 -10.82
CA ALA A 141 4.81 29.32 -10.25
C ALA A 141 4.00 30.14 -11.26
N ARG A 142 3.36 31.22 -10.80
CA ARG A 142 2.56 32.11 -11.67
C ARG A 142 3.35 32.65 -12.86
N ASP A 143 4.66 32.84 -12.71
CA ASP A 143 5.54 33.30 -13.78
C ASP A 143 5.67 32.28 -14.94
N ALA A 144 5.50 30.99 -14.66
CA ALA A 144 5.55 29.92 -15.64
C ALA A 144 4.28 29.82 -16.50
N PHE A 145 3.15 30.39 -16.06
CA PHE A 145 1.84 30.26 -16.72
C PHE A 145 1.38 31.52 -17.44
N GLU A 146 0.64 31.33 -18.53
CA GLU A 146 -0.28 32.36 -19.02
C GLU A 146 -1.41 32.53 -18.01
N LEU A 147 -1.47 33.68 -17.35
CA LEU A 147 -2.44 33.95 -16.28
C LEU A 147 -3.85 34.27 -16.79
N THR A 148 -4.02 34.39 -18.11
CA THR A 148 -5.34 34.36 -18.74
C THR A 148 -5.61 32.93 -19.18
N PRO A 149 -6.70 32.29 -18.70
CA PRO A 149 -6.99 30.93 -19.10
C PRO A 149 -7.37 30.90 -20.59
N PHE A 150 -6.87 29.90 -21.30
CA PHE A 150 -7.17 29.71 -22.72
C PHE A 150 -8.56 29.11 -22.95
N CYS A 151 -9.18 28.56 -21.89
CA CYS A 151 -10.52 27.99 -21.92
C CYS A 151 -11.24 28.19 -20.59
N LYS A 152 -12.53 28.53 -20.65
CA LYS A 152 -13.42 28.65 -19.49
C LYS A 152 -14.72 27.90 -19.75
N VAL A 153 -15.24 27.22 -18.73
CA VAL A 153 -16.55 26.55 -18.76
C VAL A 153 -17.35 27.01 -17.54
N ASP A 154 -18.56 27.53 -17.78
CA ASP A 154 -19.46 27.98 -16.73
C ASP A 154 -20.15 26.78 -16.06
N GLY A 155 -20.10 26.71 -14.72
CA GLY A 155 -20.76 25.68 -13.93
C GLY A 155 -22.22 26.00 -13.62
N HIS A 156 -22.66 27.23 -13.90
CA HIS A 156 -24.03 27.71 -13.67
C HIS A 156 -24.54 27.56 -12.22
N GLY A 157 -23.63 27.44 -11.24
CA GLY A 157 -23.97 27.17 -9.84
C GLY A 157 -24.61 25.80 -9.62
N LYS A 158 -24.52 24.89 -10.59
CA LYS A 158 -25.12 23.54 -10.53
C LYS A 158 -24.11 22.52 -10.02
N PRO A 159 -24.57 21.40 -9.43
CA PRO A 159 -23.70 20.29 -9.10
C PRO A 159 -22.89 19.83 -10.32
N ALA A 160 -21.59 19.58 -10.16
CA ALA A 160 -20.69 19.20 -11.26
C ALA A 160 -21.13 17.94 -12.02
N ARG A 161 -21.88 17.06 -11.34
CA ARG A 161 -22.46 15.83 -11.92
C ARG A 161 -23.83 16.04 -12.56
N GLY A 162 -24.41 17.23 -12.45
CA GLY A 162 -25.77 17.56 -12.88
C GLY A 162 -26.81 17.37 -11.77
N GLU A 163 -27.96 18.04 -11.90
CA GLU A 163 -29.08 17.91 -10.96
C GLU A 163 -29.66 16.48 -11.00
N GLY A 164 -29.93 15.92 -9.82
CA GLY A 164 -30.52 14.58 -9.68
C GLY A 164 -29.60 13.41 -10.06
N GLN A 165 -28.32 13.67 -10.33
CA GLN A 165 -27.32 12.64 -10.65
C GLN A 165 -26.57 12.17 -9.40
N PRO A 166 -26.03 10.93 -9.39
CA PRO A 166 -25.11 10.49 -8.34
C PRO A 166 -23.89 11.41 -8.24
N THR A 167 -23.51 11.75 -7.01
CA THR A 167 -22.37 12.64 -6.71
C THR A 167 -21.01 12.07 -7.14
N VAL A 168 -20.94 10.76 -7.39
CA VAL A 168 -19.74 10.05 -7.86
C VAL A 168 -19.88 9.71 -9.35
N GLY A 169 -18.80 9.89 -10.12
CA GLY A 169 -18.65 9.42 -11.50
C GLY A 169 -17.99 10.43 -12.44
N PRO A 170 -17.85 10.10 -13.74
CA PRO A 170 -17.28 11.00 -14.74
C PRO A 170 -18.16 12.24 -14.95
N SER A 171 -17.60 13.36 -15.36
CA SER A 171 -18.39 14.55 -15.72
C SER A 171 -19.40 14.20 -16.83
N PRO A 172 -20.68 14.60 -16.72
CA PRO A 172 -21.66 14.36 -17.79
C PRO A 172 -21.35 15.18 -19.05
N VAL A 173 -20.60 16.28 -18.89
CA VAL A 173 -20.17 17.16 -19.98
C VAL A 173 -18.65 17.16 -20.04
N LYS A 174 -18.11 16.91 -21.24
CA LYS A 174 -16.68 17.04 -21.52
C LYS A 174 -16.39 18.46 -21.97
N HIS A 175 -15.28 19.03 -21.54
CA HIS A 175 -14.93 20.42 -21.87
C HIS A 175 -14.07 20.44 -23.14
N GLN A 176 -14.62 20.99 -24.22
CA GLN A 176 -13.89 21.16 -25.47
C GLN A 176 -13.16 22.49 -25.46
N CYS A 177 -11.85 22.45 -25.70
CA CYS A 177 -10.98 23.61 -25.69
C CYS A 177 -9.99 23.53 -26.85
N THR A 178 -9.38 24.65 -27.22
CA THR A 178 -8.31 24.70 -28.22
C THR A 178 -7.03 25.23 -27.59
N LEU A 179 -5.95 24.46 -27.68
CA LEU A 179 -4.64 24.86 -27.15
C LEU A 179 -4.07 26.06 -27.94
N PRO A 180 -3.35 27.00 -27.28
CA PRO A 180 -2.66 28.08 -27.97
C PRO A 180 -1.73 27.53 -29.06
N ALA A 181 -1.70 28.20 -30.22
CA ALA A 181 -1.02 27.70 -31.43
C ALA A 181 0.51 27.67 -31.29
N ASP A 182 1.07 28.50 -30.41
CA ASP A 182 2.49 28.71 -30.17
C ASP A 182 3.04 27.82 -29.02
N ARG A 183 2.43 26.66 -28.78
CA ARG A 183 2.86 25.69 -27.74
C ARG A 183 3.33 24.40 -28.39
N SER A 184 4.47 23.86 -28.01
CA SER A 184 5.02 22.63 -28.57
C SER A 184 5.96 21.97 -27.58
N GLY A 185 6.02 20.64 -27.58
CA GLY A 185 6.84 19.90 -26.61
C GLY A 185 6.20 19.86 -25.22
N HIS A 186 7.04 19.68 -24.19
CA HIS A 186 6.60 19.60 -22.80
C HIS A 186 5.96 20.90 -22.33
N HIS A 187 4.70 20.82 -21.93
CA HIS A 187 3.96 21.86 -21.22
C HIS A 187 3.18 21.29 -20.05
N VAL A 188 2.92 22.13 -19.06
CA VAL A 188 1.94 21.85 -18.01
C VAL A 188 0.66 22.64 -18.28
N ILE A 189 -0.47 21.95 -18.27
CA ILE A 189 -1.82 22.52 -18.26
C ILE A 189 -2.32 22.49 -16.82
N MET A 190 -2.90 23.56 -16.32
CA MET A 190 -3.54 23.61 -15.01
C MET A 190 -5.05 23.78 -15.17
N GLY A 191 -5.80 22.75 -14.81
CA GLY A 191 -7.25 22.80 -14.69
C GLY A 191 -7.66 23.21 -13.28
N VAL A 192 -8.49 24.25 -13.18
CA VAL A 192 -9.01 24.76 -11.90
C VAL A 192 -10.51 24.54 -11.86
N TRP A 193 -11.00 23.73 -10.93
CA TRP A 193 -12.42 23.59 -10.64
C TRP A 193 -12.79 24.45 -9.44
N THR A 194 -13.62 25.48 -9.66
CA THR A 194 -14.04 26.39 -8.58
C THR A 194 -15.39 25.97 -8.00
N VAL A 195 -15.40 25.65 -6.70
CA VAL A 195 -16.62 25.28 -5.99
C VAL A 195 -17.41 26.53 -5.61
N ASP A 196 -18.72 26.47 -5.79
CA ASP A 196 -19.62 27.62 -5.70
C ASP A 196 -19.93 28.00 -4.26
N ASP A 197 -20.39 27.03 -3.48
CA ASP A 197 -20.92 27.19 -2.12
C ASP A 197 -19.85 27.08 -1.02
N THR A 198 -18.58 27.15 -1.40
CA THR A 198 -17.43 27.00 -0.49
C THR A 198 -16.33 28.00 -0.81
N ALA A 199 -15.31 28.10 0.05
CA ALA A 199 -14.13 28.91 -0.24
C ALA A 199 -13.09 28.19 -1.11
N ALA A 200 -13.33 26.95 -1.52
CA ALA A 200 -12.34 26.06 -2.11
C ALA A 200 -12.38 26.01 -3.64
N ALA A 201 -11.25 25.62 -4.22
CA ALA A 201 -11.09 25.19 -5.59
C ALA A 201 -10.11 24.01 -5.65
N PHE A 202 -10.16 23.23 -6.73
CA PHE A 202 -9.28 22.09 -6.99
C PHE A 202 -8.35 22.41 -8.15
N TYR A 203 -7.05 22.33 -7.89
CA TYR A 203 -5.98 22.61 -8.85
C TYR A 203 -5.37 21.30 -9.35
N ASN A 204 -5.67 20.93 -10.59
CA ASN A 204 -5.15 19.72 -11.23
C ASN A 204 -4.19 20.10 -12.35
N VAL A 205 -2.90 19.81 -12.17
CA VAL A 205 -1.90 19.95 -13.24
C VAL A 205 -1.88 18.69 -14.11
N MET A 206 -1.74 18.85 -15.41
CA MET A 206 -1.64 17.80 -16.42
C MET A 206 -0.36 18.03 -17.22
N ASP A 207 0.53 17.04 -17.21
CA ASP A 207 1.80 17.07 -17.93
C ASP A 207 1.58 16.54 -19.35
N VAL A 208 1.89 17.36 -20.36
CA VAL A 208 1.60 17.05 -21.77
C VAL A 208 2.82 17.27 -22.65
N ASP A 209 2.89 16.49 -23.73
CA ASP A 209 3.83 16.68 -24.83
C ASP A 209 3.05 17.04 -26.10
N ILE A 210 3.14 18.29 -26.55
CA ILE A 210 2.32 18.81 -27.64
C ILE A 210 3.03 18.59 -28.98
N GLN A 211 2.51 17.65 -29.77
CA GLN A 211 3.00 17.19 -31.06
C GLN A 211 1.95 17.37 -32.18
N THR A 212 1.56 18.61 -32.48
CA THR A 212 0.51 18.86 -33.50
C THR A 212 1.02 18.76 -34.93
N ASP A 213 0.17 18.29 -35.86
CA ASP A 213 0.49 18.14 -37.28
C ASP A 213 1.10 19.40 -37.92
N GLY A 214 2.16 19.22 -38.70
CA GLY A 214 2.99 20.28 -39.30
C GLY A 214 4.42 20.33 -38.75
N GLY A 215 4.69 19.63 -37.65
CA GLY A 215 6.06 19.27 -37.25
C GLY A 215 6.62 18.16 -38.14
N PRO A 216 7.95 18.04 -38.30
CA PRO A 216 8.55 16.93 -39.02
C PRO A 216 8.04 15.61 -38.45
N VAL A 217 7.57 14.69 -39.32
CA VAL A 217 7.26 13.31 -38.92
C VAL A 217 8.48 12.78 -38.17
N PRO A 218 8.35 12.29 -36.92
CA PRO A 218 9.49 11.73 -36.23
C PRO A 218 10.07 10.63 -37.10
N GLN A 219 11.34 10.78 -37.51
CA GLN A 219 12.07 9.74 -38.24
C GLN A 219 12.06 8.40 -37.46
N TRP A 220 11.79 8.50 -36.16
CA TRP A 220 11.75 7.45 -35.16
C TRP A 220 10.40 7.48 -34.43
N PRO A 221 9.39 6.71 -34.86
CA PRO A 221 8.16 6.56 -34.09
C PRO A 221 8.44 5.92 -32.73
N GLN A 222 7.71 6.36 -31.70
CA GLN A 222 7.78 5.75 -30.37
C GLN A 222 7.12 4.37 -30.38
N VAL A 223 7.83 3.36 -29.87
CA VAL A 223 7.40 1.96 -29.79
C VAL A 223 7.39 1.44 -28.35
N GLY A 224 7.83 2.23 -27.37
CA GLY A 224 7.75 1.84 -25.96
C GLY A 224 8.23 2.92 -25.02
N ALA A 225 8.31 2.56 -23.74
CA ALA A 225 8.84 3.40 -22.69
C ALA A 225 9.54 2.56 -21.61
N ILE A 226 10.53 3.16 -20.96
CA ILE A 226 11.26 2.66 -19.81
C ILE A 226 10.83 3.51 -18.62
N ASN A 227 9.89 2.99 -17.84
CA ASN A 227 9.30 3.70 -16.71
C ASN A 227 9.92 3.18 -15.39
N PRO A 228 10.76 3.97 -14.70
CA PRO A 228 11.43 3.55 -13.48
C PRO A 228 10.51 3.62 -12.25
N HIS A 229 9.71 2.57 -12.05
CA HIS A 229 8.71 2.53 -10.98
C HIS A 229 9.11 1.69 -9.75
N ARG A 230 10.34 1.18 -9.73
CA ARG A 230 10.88 0.39 -8.62
C ARG A 230 12.39 0.42 -8.61
N ASP A 231 12.98 0.38 -7.43
CA ASP A 231 14.39 0.05 -7.26
C ASP A 231 14.61 -1.46 -7.48
N LEU A 232 15.81 -1.80 -7.91
CA LEU A 232 16.29 -3.15 -8.19
C LEU A 232 17.47 -3.47 -7.29
N GLN A 233 17.71 -4.77 -7.10
CA GLN A 233 18.82 -5.26 -6.28
C GLN A 233 19.98 -5.69 -7.15
N ILE A 234 21.18 -5.73 -6.56
CA ILE A 234 22.37 -6.30 -7.20
C ILE A 234 22.05 -7.72 -7.65
N GLY A 235 22.34 -8.03 -8.91
CA GLY A 235 22.03 -9.30 -9.56
C GLY A 235 20.75 -9.28 -10.40
N ASP A 236 19.77 -8.42 -10.07
CA ASP A 236 18.53 -8.30 -10.86
C ASP A 236 18.84 -7.95 -12.32
N LYS A 237 18.00 -8.42 -13.24
CA LYS A 237 18.08 -8.06 -14.65
C LYS A 237 16.83 -7.35 -15.12
N VAL A 238 17.04 -6.39 -16.02
CA VAL A 238 15.96 -5.72 -16.75
C VAL A 238 16.16 -5.96 -18.23
N LYS A 239 15.13 -6.47 -18.89
CA LYS A 239 15.12 -6.71 -20.33
C LYS A 239 14.07 -5.85 -21.02
N ALA A 240 14.49 -5.01 -21.95
CA ALA A 240 13.61 -4.39 -22.94
C ALA A 240 13.38 -5.41 -24.07
N ARG A 241 12.20 -6.03 -24.09
CA ARG A 241 11.77 -7.04 -25.06
C ARG A 241 11.12 -6.36 -26.26
N ALA A 242 11.74 -6.49 -27.43
CA ALA A 242 11.20 -5.96 -28.68
C ALA A 242 10.20 -6.96 -29.28
N PHE A 243 9.08 -6.48 -29.83
CA PHE A 243 8.10 -7.31 -30.52
C PHE A 243 7.97 -6.90 -31.99
N VAL A 244 8.08 -7.88 -32.88
CA VAL A 244 7.90 -7.74 -34.33
C VAL A 244 6.78 -8.68 -34.74
N ALA A 245 5.72 -8.15 -35.37
CA ALA A 245 4.53 -8.92 -35.75
C ALA A 245 3.93 -9.75 -34.60
N GLY A 246 3.97 -9.23 -33.37
CA GLY A 246 3.41 -9.87 -32.18
C GLY A 246 4.30 -10.94 -31.52
N SER A 247 5.47 -11.24 -32.09
CA SER A 247 6.46 -12.16 -31.50
C SER A 247 7.67 -11.42 -30.95
N GLU A 248 8.25 -11.90 -29.85
CA GLU A 248 9.48 -11.32 -29.33
C GLU A 248 10.64 -11.51 -30.32
N SER A 249 11.36 -10.43 -30.60
CA SER A 249 12.55 -10.40 -31.44
C SER A 249 13.79 -10.34 -30.57
N ALA A 250 14.50 -11.46 -30.47
CA ALA A 250 15.76 -11.52 -29.71
C ALA A 250 16.83 -10.52 -30.21
N PRO A 251 17.04 -10.29 -31.53
CA PRO A 251 18.04 -9.34 -32.02
C PRO A 251 17.84 -7.89 -31.57
N TYR A 252 16.58 -7.46 -31.41
CA TYR A 252 16.24 -6.10 -30.97
C TYR A 252 15.99 -6.01 -29.46
N SER A 253 16.02 -7.13 -28.74
CA SER A 253 15.83 -7.13 -27.29
C SER A 253 17.15 -6.88 -26.57
N VAL A 254 17.13 -6.04 -25.55
CA VAL A 254 18.33 -5.58 -24.83
C VAL A 254 18.14 -5.83 -23.34
N SER A 255 19.18 -6.35 -22.68
CA SER A 255 19.16 -6.65 -21.25
C SER A 255 20.33 -6.00 -20.53
N ILE A 256 20.11 -5.57 -19.29
CA ILE A 256 21.12 -5.11 -18.36
C ILE A 256 21.05 -5.96 -17.08
N THR A 257 22.17 -6.03 -16.36
CA THR A 257 22.24 -6.57 -14.99
C THR A 257 22.61 -5.43 -14.04
N ILE A 258 22.03 -5.45 -12.85
CA ILE A 258 22.38 -4.50 -11.79
C ILE A 258 23.62 -5.02 -11.07
N GLU A 259 24.72 -4.29 -11.15
CA GLU A 259 26.02 -4.73 -10.64
C GLU A 259 26.34 -4.13 -9.27
N ASN A 260 25.71 -3.02 -8.91
CA ASN A 260 25.89 -2.35 -7.63
C ASN A 260 24.60 -1.64 -7.18
N ALA A 261 24.58 -1.18 -5.92
CA ALA A 261 23.40 -0.58 -5.31
C ALA A 261 22.98 0.74 -5.97
N GLU A 262 23.93 1.52 -6.50
CA GLU A 262 23.64 2.80 -7.15
C GLU A 262 22.93 2.59 -8.49
N GLU A 263 23.36 1.60 -9.27
CA GLU A 263 22.65 1.19 -10.49
C GLU A 263 21.23 0.69 -10.21
N GLY A 264 21.01 0.09 -9.03
CA GLY A 264 19.71 -0.42 -8.61
C GLY A 264 18.66 0.66 -8.38
N LEU A 265 19.06 1.92 -8.18
CA LEU A 265 18.11 3.03 -8.03
C LEU A 265 17.28 3.18 -9.30
N ALA A 266 15.98 3.39 -9.14
CA ALA A 266 15.01 3.48 -10.23
C ALA A 266 15.47 4.35 -11.42
N PRO A 267 15.85 5.63 -11.23
CA PRO A 267 16.32 6.46 -12.34
C PRO A 267 17.63 5.97 -12.98
N ASN A 268 18.47 5.27 -12.24
CA ASN A 268 19.79 4.83 -12.69
C ASN A 268 19.71 3.59 -13.58
N TRP A 269 18.93 2.57 -13.22
CA TRP A 269 18.78 1.41 -14.11
C TRP A 269 18.05 1.77 -15.40
N SER A 270 17.12 2.73 -15.35
CA SER A 270 16.45 3.22 -16.56
C SER A 270 17.44 3.89 -17.51
N TYR A 271 18.31 4.76 -16.98
CA TYR A 271 19.41 5.37 -17.72
C TYR A 271 20.38 4.32 -18.29
N LYS A 272 20.79 3.33 -17.47
CA LYS A 272 21.68 2.23 -17.89
C LYS A 272 21.06 1.43 -19.04
N LEU A 273 19.77 1.10 -18.97
CA LEU A 273 19.06 0.36 -20.02
C LEU A 273 18.91 1.18 -21.31
N ALA A 274 18.51 2.45 -21.21
CA ALA A 274 18.40 3.34 -22.37
C ALA A 274 19.75 3.53 -23.07
N THR A 275 20.83 3.75 -22.31
CA THR A 275 22.19 3.84 -22.83
C THR A 275 22.59 2.55 -23.55
N ARG A 276 22.34 1.39 -22.93
CA ARG A 276 22.66 0.09 -23.52
C ARG A 276 21.90 -0.17 -24.82
N ILE A 277 20.65 0.28 -24.94
CA ILE A 277 19.88 0.22 -26.20
C ILE A 277 20.59 1.03 -27.28
N ASN A 278 20.95 2.29 -27.00
CA ASN A 278 21.61 3.17 -27.97
C ASN A 278 22.99 2.66 -28.41
N GLU A 279 23.72 2.01 -27.52
CA GLU A 279 25.02 1.40 -27.84
C GLU A 279 24.90 0.10 -28.65
N SER A 280 23.80 -0.66 -28.50
CA SER A 280 23.62 -1.96 -29.16
C SER A 280 22.82 -1.91 -30.46
N GLN A 281 22.02 -0.86 -30.66
CA GLN A 281 21.04 -0.79 -31.74
C GLN A 281 21.29 0.43 -32.62
N SER A 282 21.44 0.20 -33.93
CA SER A 282 21.58 1.28 -34.91
C SER A 282 20.24 1.79 -35.45
N LEU A 283 19.17 1.01 -35.27
CA LEU A 283 17.80 1.29 -35.74
C LEU A 283 16.80 1.40 -34.59
N VAL A 284 17.28 1.45 -33.34
CA VAL A 284 16.48 1.75 -32.13
C VAL A 284 17.22 2.79 -31.29
N GLN A 285 16.51 3.78 -30.77
CA GLN A 285 17.03 4.76 -29.81
C GLN A 285 16.12 4.86 -28.60
N ALA A 286 16.70 5.10 -27.42
CA ALA A 286 16.01 5.28 -26.15
C ALA A 286 16.50 6.55 -25.46
N GLY A 287 15.57 7.36 -24.95
CA GLY A 287 15.88 8.66 -24.36
C GLY A 287 14.70 9.61 -24.35
N GLN A 288 14.99 10.87 -24.00
CA GLN A 288 14.09 12.00 -24.26
C GLN A 288 14.60 12.77 -25.48
N PRO A 289 13.71 13.16 -26.42
CA PRO A 289 14.08 14.00 -27.54
C PRO A 289 14.34 15.44 -27.07
N ASP A 290 15.40 16.06 -27.57
CA ASP A 290 15.59 17.50 -27.46
C ASP A 290 14.78 18.27 -28.54
N GLN A 291 14.93 19.60 -28.57
CA GLN A 291 14.23 20.46 -29.55
C GLN A 291 14.64 20.19 -31.00
N GLU A 292 15.79 19.55 -31.22
CA GLU A 292 16.35 19.20 -32.52
C GLU A 292 15.99 17.77 -32.93
N GLY A 293 15.33 17.01 -32.04
CA GLY A 293 14.94 15.62 -32.24
C GLY A 293 16.04 14.61 -31.89
N ASN A 294 17.15 15.04 -31.28
CA ASN A 294 18.18 14.11 -30.80
C ASN A 294 17.67 13.40 -29.54
N ILE A 295 17.73 12.08 -29.55
CA ILE A 295 17.24 11.25 -28.45
C ILE A 295 18.41 10.94 -27.51
N THR A 296 18.34 11.43 -26.27
CA THR A 296 19.40 11.25 -25.27
C THR A 296 18.87 10.54 -24.01
N PRO A 297 19.55 9.49 -23.51
CA PRO A 297 19.21 8.86 -22.23
C PRO A 297 19.23 9.84 -21.06
N VAL A 298 18.25 9.74 -20.16
CA VAL A 298 18.18 10.52 -18.92
C VAL A 298 18.02 9.63 -17.69
N GLN A 299 18.45 10.11 -16.52
CA GLN A 299 18.16 9.49 -15.22
C GLN A 299 16.70 9.77 -14.85
N GLY A 300 15.80 8.88 -15.25
CA GLY A 300 14.35 9.08 -15.16
C GLY A 300 13.60 8.22 -16.16
N ALA A 301 12.39 8.62 -16.55
CA ALA A 301 11.66 7.93 -17.61
C ALA A 301 12.33 8.16 -18.98
N ASN A 302 12.44 7.12 -19.81
CA ASN A 302 12.97 7.20 -21.17
C ASN A 302 11.96 6.61 -22.16
N ASN A 303 11.78 7.21 -23.33
CA ASN A 303 10.96 6.62 -24.40
C ASN A 303 11.83 5.76 -25.31
N ILE A 304 11.26 4.73 -25.94
CA ILE A 304 11.96 3.90 -26.94
C ILE A 304 11.35 4.19 -28.31
N TYR A 305 12.21 4.48 -29.28
CA TYR A 305 11.87 4.80 -30.65
C TYR A 305 12.57 3.85 -31.61
N ALA A 306 11.90 3.44 -32.68
CA ALA A 306 12.47 2.52 -33.66
C ALA A 306 12.12 2.96 -35.09
N LYS A 307 13.07 2.81 -36.02
CA LYS A 307 12.77 3.10 -37.43
C LYS A 307 11.70 2.15 -37.97
N PRO A 308 10.76 2.62 -38.83
CA PRO A 308 9.70 1.78 -39.37
C PRO A 308 10.20 0.50 -40.07
N GLU A 309 11.37 0.55 -40.70
CA GLU A 309 12.01 -0.58 -41.38
C GLU A 309 12.40 -1.76 -40.47
N THR A 310 12.47 -1.54 -39.15
CA THR A 310 12.70 -2.62 -38.17
C THR A 310 11.51 -3.56 -38.03
N GLY A 311 10.29 -3.09 -38.36
CA GLY A 311 9.05 -3.82 -38.12
C GLY A 311 8.66 -3.96 -36.64
N ILE A 312 9.36 -3.28 -35.73
CA ILE A 312 9.06 -3.31 -34.29
C ILE A 312 7.73 -2.62 -34.04
N SER A 313 6.78 -3.34 -33.45
CA SER A 313 5.47 -2.80 -33.09
C SER A 313 5.41 -2.32 -31.65
N SER A 314 6.19 -2.92 -30.74
CA SER A 314 6.23 -2.49 -29.34
C SER A 314 7.48 -2.97 -28.60
N TYR A 315 7.79 -2.32 -27.48
CA TYR A 315 8.69 -2.81 -26.44
C TYR A 315 7.93 -3.06 -25.13
N GLN A 316 8.34 -4.08 -24.40
CA GLN A 316 7.87 -4.36 -23.03
C GLN A 316 9.07 -4.57 -22.10
N LEU A 317 8.95 -4.14 -20.85
CA LEU A 317 9.95 -4.42 -19.83
C LEU A 317 9.65 -5.76 -19.15
N ASP A 318 10.71 -6.55 -18.99
CA ASP A 318 10.71 -7.78 -18.21
C ASP A 318 11.78 -7.69 -17.11
N PHE A 319 11.44 -8.19 -15.92
CA PHE A 319 12.25 -8.05 -14.72
C PHE A 319 12.52 -9.44 -14.15
N GLU A 320 13.78 -9.83 -14.13
CA GLU A 320 14.24 -11.08 -13.55
C GLU A 320 14.92 -10.74 -12.22
N GLY A 321 14.21 -10.94 -11.11
CA GLY A 321 14.76 -10.73 -9.78
C GLY A 321 15.61 -11.92 -9.36
N VAL A 322 16.83 -11.67 -8.86
CA VAL A 322 17.65 -12.74 -8.28
C VAL A 322 17.25 -12.90 -6.82
N PRO A 323 16.89 -14.11 -6.34
CA PRO A 323 16.69 -14.36 -4.92
C PRO A 323 17.95 -13.92 -4.16
N SER A 324 17.84 -13.12 -3.10
CA SER A 324 19.05 -12.75 -2.35
C SER A 324 19.63 -14.00 -1.69
N ASP A 325 20.80 -14.45 -2.12
CA ASP A 325 21.34 -15.80 -1.85
C ASP A 325 21.74 -16.10 -0.39
N ASP A 326 21.71 -15.12 0.52
CA ASP A 326 21.96 -15.32 1.96
C ASP A 326 20.68 -15.23 2.82
N SER A 327 19.50 -15.00 2.23
CA SER A 327 18.25 -14.90 2.99
C SER A 327 17.85 -16.24 3.59
N TYR A 328 17.64 -16.29 4.91
CA TYR A 328 17.19 -17.50 5.58
C TYR A 328 16.02 -17.26 6.53
N LEU A 329 15.26 -18.33 6.75
CA LEU A 329 14.21 -18.45 7.74
C LEU A 329 14.32 -19.86 8.31
N HIS A 330 14.68 -19.98 9.59
CA HIS A 330 14.87 -21.27 10.24
C HIS A 330 14.01 -21.38 11.49
N LEU A 331 13.42 -22.56 11.67
CA LEU A 331 12.69 -22.92 12.87
C LEU A 331 13.60 -23.68 13.85
N HIS A 332 13.68 -23.16 15.07
CA HIS A 332 14.35 -23.77 16.21
C HIS A 332 13.36 -24.04 17.34
N ASP A 333 13.75 -24.91 18.27
CA ASP A 333 13.00 -25.22 19.50
C ASP A 333 11.56 -25.76 19.31
N LEU A 334 11.18 -26.12 18.08
CA LEU A 334 9.90 -26.77 17.81
C LEU A 334 9.94 -28.21 18.33
N LYS A 335 9.00 -28.56 19.21
CA LYS A 335 8.86 -29.94 19.73
C LYS A 335 8.22 -30.82 18.66
N SER A 336 8.56 -32.11 18.69
CA SER A 336 7.88 -33.10 17.83
C SER A 336 6.46 -33.41 18.30
N GLU A 337 6.12 -33.10 19.55
CA GLU A 337 4.84 -33.46 20.17
C GLU A 337 4.33 -32.38 21.14
N TYR A 338 3.01 -32.16 21.12
CA TYR A 338 2.30 -31.25 22.02
C TYR A 338 1.02 -31.90 22.55
N THR A 339 0.72 -31.64 23.82
CA THR A 339 -0.51 -32.11 24.48
C THR A 339 -1.63 -31.09 24.32
N LEU A 340 -2.79 -31.57 23.90
CA LEU A 340 -4.04 -30.82 23.84
C LEU A 340 -4.75 -30.89 25.19
N THR A 341 -5.12 -29.72 25.71
CA THR A 341 -6.03 -29.56 26.85
C THR A 341 -7.31 -28.92 26.33
N ASP A 342 -8.45 -29.60 26.48
CA ASP A 342 -9.74 -29.16 25.92
C ASP A 342 -9.68 -28.84 24.42
N GLY A 343 -8.95 -29.67 23.66
CA GLY A 343 -8.75 -29.49 22.23
C GLY A 343 -7.88 -28.28 21.85
N LYS A 344 -7.17 -27.68 22.79
CA LYS A 344 -6.30 -26.51 22.57
C LYS A 344 -4.87 -26.77 23.02
N ALA A 345 -3.92 -26.12 22.35
CA ALA A 345 -2.52 -26.06 22.77
C ALA A 345 -1.87 -24.75 22.27
N ALA A 346 -0.62 -24.52 22.68
CA ALA A 346 0.25 -23.52 22.09
C ALA A 346 1.50 -24.21 21.56
N LEU A 347 1.81 -23.99 20.29
CA LEU A 347 3.04 -24.45 19.65
C LEU A 347 4.06 -23.32 19.75
N ASP A 348 4.91 -23.44 20.76
CA ASP A 348 6.04 -22.54 20.94
C ASP A 348 7.22 -23.01 20.09
N PHE A 349 7.82 -22.10 19.34
CA PHE A 349 9.05 -22.29 18.59
C PHE A 349 9.78 -20.95 18.41
N THR A 350 11.06 -21.03 18.08
CA THR A 350 11.91 -19.86 17.81
C THR A 350 12.11 -19.72 16.31
N LEU A 351 11.87 -18.53 15.77
CA LEU A 351 12.16 -18.20 14.37
C LEU A 351 13.45 -17.39 14.29
N MET A 352 14.38 -17.80 13.42
CA MET A 352 15.60 -17.03 13.12
C MET A 352 15.60 -16.60 11.65
N THR A 353 15.82 -15.31 11.40
CA THR A 353 15.97 -14.76 10.03
C THR A 353 16.95 -13.59 10.01
N ASN A 354 17.67 -13.41 8.90
CA ASN A 354 18.49 -12.22 8.63
C ASN A 354 17.75 -11.16 7.80
N ARG A 355 16.41 -11.23 7.71
CA ARG A 355 15.58 -10.29 6.94
C ARG A 355 14.41 -9.75 7.75
N ASN A 356 13.95 -8.56 7.39
CA ASN A 356 12.72 -7.96 7.91
C ASN A 356 11.52 -8.59 7.20
N LEU A 357 10.85 -9.52 7.88
CA LEU A 357 9.78 -10.33 7.31
C LEU A 357 8.49 -10.17 8.12
N GLN A 358 7.37 -10.10 7.40
CA GLN A 358 6.07 -10.40 7.95
C GLN A 358 5.87 -11.91 7.89
N VAL A 359 5.96 -12.55 9.05
CA VAL A 359 5.90 -14.01 9.19
C VAL A 359 4.48 -14.44 9.48
N SER A 360 4.03 -15.52 8.84
CA SER A 360 2.76 -16.18 9.08
C SER A 360 3.00 -17.66 9.32
N ALA A 361 2.62 -18.17 10.50
CA ALA A 361 2.66 -19.59 10.80
C ALA A 361 1.22 -20.15 10.83
N ARG A 362 1.02 -21.29 10.17
CA ARG A 362 -0.26 -22.00 10.06
C ARG A 362 -0.06 -23.45 10.40
N LEU A 363 -0.96 -24.00 11.20
CA LEU A 363 -1.02 -25.44 11.45
C LEU A 363 -2.19 -26.04 10.67
N TYR A 364 -1.93 -27.13 9.96
CA TYR A 364 -2.92 -27.88 9.20
C TYR A 364 -3.06 -29.30 9.77
N ASP A 365 -4.29 -29.79 9.87
CA ASP A 365 -4.57 -31.19 10.21
C ASP A 365 -4.43 -32.13 9.00
N SER A 366 -4.71 -33.41 9.18
CA SER A 366 -4.64 -34.43 8.14
C SER A 366 -5.66 -34.26 7.00
N ALA A 367 -6.72 -33.47 7.22
CA ALA A 367 -7.69 -33.08 6.19
C ALA A 367 -7.27 -31.80 5.45
N ASN A 368 -6.07 -31.26 5.74
CA ASN A 368 -5.58 -29.95 5.29
C ASN A 368 -6.43 -28.77 5.78
N GLN A 369 -7.21 -28.95 6.84
CA GLN A 369 -7.95 -27.88 7.47
C GLN A 369 -7.01 -27.09 8.38
N GLN A 370 -7.06 -25.75 8.28
CA GLN A 370 -6.26 -24.88 9.16
C GLN A 370 -6.85 -24.91 10.57
N VAL A 371 -6.03 -25.28 11.56
CA VAL A 371 -6.40 -25.43 12.98
C VAL A 371 -5.60 -24.51 13.91
N GLY A 372 -4.70 -23.69 13.35
CA GLY A 372 -3.97 -22.65 14.07
C GLY A 372 -3.41 -21.59 13.12
N PHE A 373 -3.32 -20.35 13.59
CA PHE A 373 -2.73 -19.24 12.86
C PHE A 373 -2.11 -18.19 13.78
N VAL A 374 -0.92 -17.72 13.43
CA VAL A 374 -0.34 -16.50 14.00
C VAL A 374 0.39 -15.72 12.92
N ARG A 375 0.37 -14.39 13.03
CA ARG A 375 1.11 -13.48 12.17
C ARG A 375 1.91 -12.51 13.01
N GLN A 376 3.20 -12.38 12.73
CA GLN A 376 4.12 -11.55 13.50
C GLN A 376 5.15 -10.90 12.59
N GLN A 377 5.53 -9.66 12.90
CA GLN A 377 6.65 -8.99 12.25
C GLN A 377 7.95 -9.44 12.94
N VAL A 378 8.94 -9.85 12.15
CA VAL A 378 10.27 -10.27 12.66
C VAL A 378 11.32 -9.49 11.88
N ASP A 379 12.05 -8.62 12.59
CA ASP A 379 12.96 -7.66 11.99
C ASP A 379 14.42 -8.15 12.05
N ALA A 380 14.79 -9.01 11.10
CA ALA A 380 16.16 -9.53 10.92
C ALA A 380 16.81 -10.00 12.22
N THR A 381 16.09 -10.81 12.98
CA THR A 381 16.43 -11.23 14.33
C THR A 381 15.97 -12.66 14.61
N THR A 382 16.28 -13.12 15.82
CA THR A 382 15.68 -14.30 16.43
C THR A 382 14.48 -13.87 17.27
N SER A 383 13.31 -14.45 17.04
CA SER A 383 12.08 -14.12 17.75
C SER A 383 11.31 -15.37 18.18
N PRO A 384 10.83 -15.44 19.43
CA PRO A 384 9.89 -16.49 19.83
C PRO A 384 8.55 -16.28 19.12
N ILE A 385 7.91 -17.39 18.74
CA ILE A 385 6.58 -17.46 18.17
C ILE A 385 5.76 -18.45 19.00
N SER A 386 4.61 -18.01 19.49
CA SER A 386 3.60 -18.86 20.14
C SER A 386 2.41 -18.97 19.21
N LEU A 387 2.21 -20.15 18.62
CA LEU A 387 1.09 -20.44 17.73
C LEU A 387 -0.07 -21.07 18.53
N PRO A 388 -1.19 -20.36 18.77
CA PRO A 388 -2.36 -20.98 19.39
C PRO A 388 -3.01 -21.96 18.40
N VAL A 389 -3.36 -23.14 18.90
CA VAL A 389 -4.00 -24.19 18.10
C VAL A 389 -5.27 -24.68 18.78
N ALA A 390 -6.27 -24.99 17.97
CA ALA A 390 -7.50 -25.66 18.38
C ALA A 390 -7.76 -26.81 17.41
N SER A 391 -7.49 -28.04 17.84
CA SER A 391 -7.52 -29.22 16.97
C SER A 391 -7.85 -30.49 17.76
N VAL A 392 -7.93 -31.60 17.03
CA VAL A 392 -7.97 -32.96 17.56
C VAL A 392 -6.59 -33.59 17.56
N GLU A 393 -6.46 -34.74 18.21
CA GLU A 393 -5.25 -35.56 18.17
C GLU A 393 -4.92 -36.00 16.73
N GLY A 394 -3.62 -36.05 16.41
CA GLY A 394 -3.13 -36.51 15.11
C GLY A 394 -1.84 -35.83 14.67
N GLU A 395 -1.32 -36.29 13.53
CA GLU A 395 -0.21 -35.62 12.84
C GLU A 395 -0.72 -34.33 12.21
N HIS A 396 0.06 -33.26 12.34
CA HIS A 396 -0.22 -31.94 11.78
C HIS A 396 1.00 -31.42 11.03
N LEU A 397 0.75 -30.58 10.02
CA LEU A 397 1.78 -29.87 9.26
C LEU A 397 1.83 -28.40 9.68
N LEU A 398 2.94 -27.98 10.28
CA LEU A 398 3.27 -26.58 10.50
C LEU A 398 3.89 -26.02 9.23
N LYS A 399 3.28 -24.97 8.68
CA LYS A 399 3.83 -24.18 7.57
C LYS A 399 4.10 -22.76 8.03
N VAL A 400 5.34 -22.32 7.90
CA VAL A 400 5.78 -20.96 8.25
C VAL A 400 6.23 -20.26 6.98
N VAL A 401 5.67 -19.08 6.72
CA VAL A 401 5.98 -18.27 5.54
C VAL A 401 6.39 -16.87 5.98
N GLY A 402 7.58 -16.43 5.56
CA GLY A 402 8.08 -15.07 5.76
C GLY A 402 8.07 -14.30 4.46
N VAL A 403 7.41 -13.14 4.43
CA VAL A 403 7.33 -12.26 3.26
C VAL A 403 7.87 -10.88 3.62
N ASN A 404 8.80 -10.33 2.82
CA ASN A 404 9.26 -8.95 3.02
C ASN A 404 8.23 -7.92 2.53
N LYS A 405 8.40 -6.64 2.90
CA LYS A 405 7.46 -5.56 2.53
C LYS A 405 7.24 -5.40 1.02
N THR A 406 8.23 -5.75 0.20
CA THR A 406 8.15 -5.64 -1.27
C THR A 406 7.55 -6.88 -1.92
N GLY A 407 7.25 -7.95 -1.17
CA GLY A 407 6.80 -9.24 -1.68
C GLY A 407 7.83 -10.02 -2.50
N ARG A 408 9.11 -9.57 -2.51
CA ARG A 408 10.20 -10.17 -3.31
C ARG A 408 10.84 -11.36 -2.61
N ILE A 409 10.91 -11.33 -1.29
CA ILE A 409 11.46 -12.43 -0.50
C ILE A 409 10.27 -13.24 0.01
N LEU A 410 10.20 -14.50 -0.42
CA LEU A 410 9.29 -15.50 0.10
C LEU A 410 10.14 -16.68 0.59
N LEU A 411 10.23 -16.80 1.91
CA LEU A 411 10.88 -17.93 2.56
C LEU A 411 9.81 -18.79 3.21
N GLN A 412 9.97 -20.10 3.12
CA GLN A 412 9.04 -21.04 3.73
C GLN A 412 9.79 -22.20 4.38
N GLU A 413 9.32 -22.60 5.56
CA GLU A 413 9.70 -23.86 6.18
C GLU A 413 8.44 -24.64 6.55
N GLU A 414 8.59 -25.96 6.50
CA GLU A 414 7.55 -26.90 6.88
C GLU A 414 8.11 -27.91 7.89
N ARG A 415 7.32 -28.24 8.91
CA ARG A 415 7.65 -29.23 9.94
C ARG A 415 6.39 -30.01 10.32
N LYS A 416 6.55 -31.31 10.55
CA LYS A 416 5.49 -32.15 11.12
C LYS A 416 5.53 -32.08 12.63
N VAL A 417 4.35 -32.04 13.26
CA VAL A 417 4.18 -32.07 14.71
C VAL A 417 3.03 -32.99 15.06
N GLN A 418 3.17 -33.73 16.17
CA GLN A 418 2.12 -34.60 16.68
C GLN A 418 1.33 -33.87 17.77
N LEU A 419 0.01 -33.80 17.64
CA LEU A 419 -0.87 -33.38 18.72
C LEU A 419 -1.45 -34.61 19.38
N LYS A 420 -1.40 -34.68 20.71
CA LYS A 420 -2.00 -35.76 21.50
C LYS A 420 -3.00 -35.21 22.48
N THR A 421 -4.14 -35.87 22.63
CA THR A 421 -5.07 -35.57 23.70
C THR A 421 -4.43 -35.92 25.05
N ALA A 422 -4.64 -35.12 26.09
CA ALA A 422 -4.26 -35.52 27.44
C ALA A 422 -5.01 -36.83 27.80
N GLY A 423 -4.30 -37.96 27.92
CA GLY A 423 -4.90 -39.28 28.23
C GLY A 423 -4.35 -40.51 27.48
N GLY A 424 -3.15 -40.46 26.90
CA GLY A 424 -2.58 -41.60 26.17
C GLY A 424 -1.77 -42.56 27.04
N GLU A 425 -2.44 -43.44 27.79
CA GLU A 425 -2.10 -44.87 28.02
C GLU A 425 -3.00 -45.48 29.13
N GLY A 426 -4.20 -45.96 28.76
CA GLY A 426 -4.99 -46.87 29.61
C GLY A 426 -5.71 -46.25 30.83
N TYR A 427 -5.60 -44.95 31.07
CA TYR A 427 -6.29 -44.22 32.14
C TYR A 427 -6.95 -42.93 31.64
N ASP A 428 -8.05 -42.52 32.29
CA ASP A 428 -8.84 -41.33 31.96
C ASP A 428 -8.30 -40.05 32.63
N PHE A 429 -7.71 -40.16 33.83
CA PHE A 429 -7.15 -39.03 34.59
C PHE A 429 -5.89 -39.40 35.38
N GLU A 430 -5.06 -38.43 35.73
CA GLU A 430 -4.01 -38.63 36.74
C GLU A 430 -4.59 -38.30 38.13
N PHE A 431 -4.49 -39.22 39.10
CA PHE A 431 -5.02 -38.99 40.45
C PHE A 431 -4.19 -37.93 41.20
N PRO A 432 -4.79 -36.97 41.94
CA PRO A 432 -6.23 -36.78 42.24
C PRO A 432 -6.92 -35.73 41.35
N GLN A 433 -6.49 -35.52 40.10
CA GLN A 433 -7.09 -34.50 39.25
C GLN A 433 -8.54 -34.86 38.89
N SER A 434 -9.43 -33.87 38.86
CA SER A 434 -10.83 -34.03 38.41
C SER A 434 -11.68 -35.03 39.20
N LEU A 435 -11.49 -35.16 40.53
CA LEU A 435 -12.26 -36.06 41.42
C LEU A 435 -13.77 -36.04 41.20
N ALA A 436 -14.35 -34.86 40.95
CA ALA A 436 -15.79 -34.71 40.73
C ALA A 436 -16.30 -35.51 39.51
N SER A 437 -15.44 -35.70 38.50
CA SER A 437 -15.73 -36.39 37.24
C SER A 437 -15.64 -37.91 37.34
N TYR A 438 -15.12 -38.46 38.46
CA TYR A 438 -14.96 -39.90 38.59
C TYR A 438 -16.32 -40.58 38.67
N LYS A 439 -16.46 -41.72 38.01
CA LYS A 439 -17.67 -42.55 38.01
C LYS A 439 -17.24 -44.01 37.94
N ALA A 440 -18.18 -44.94 38.14
CA ALA A 440 -17.93 -46.34 37.89
C ALA A 440 -17.21 -46.56 36.54
N GLY A 441 -16.09 -47.28 36.57
CA GLY A 441 -15.27 -47.56 35.40
C GLY A 441 -14.23 -46.49 35.04
N THR A 442 -14.19 -45.33 35.72
CA THR A 442 -13.13 -44.33 35.52
C THR A 442 -11.78 -44.89 35.91
N ARG A 443 -10.81 -44.81 35.02
CA ARG A 443 -9.43 -45.24 35.24
C ARG A 443 -8.54 -44.07 35.58
N VAL A 444 -7.69 -44.21 36.59
CA VAL A 444 -6.76 -43.15 36.99
C VAL A 444 -5.34 -43.68 37.12
N LEU A 445 -4.35 -42.94 36.62
CA LEU A 445 -2.93 -43.18 36.92
C LEU A 445 -2.63 -42.65 38.32
N GLN A 446 -2.04 -43.47 39.18
CA GLN A 446 -1.55 -43.05 40.50
C GLN A 446 -0.06 -42.66 40.40
N PRO A 447 0.31 -41.37 40.48
CA PRO A 447 1.70 -40.94 40.29
C PRO A 447 2.68 -41.50 41.33
N LYS A 448 2.20 -41.81 42.53
CA LYS A 448 3.04 -42.39 43.60
C LYS A 448 3.43 -43.85 43.35
N THR A 449 2.62 -44.59 42.60
CA THR A 449 2.85 -46.02 42.34
C THR A 449 3.17 -46.31 40.87
N GLY A 450 2.83 -45.39 39.96
CA GLY A 450 2.94 -45.58 38.52
C GLY A 450 1.90 -46.55 37.94
N GLU A 451 0.87 -46.91 38.70
CA GLU A 451 -0.10 -47.94 38.34
C GLU A 451 -1.49 -47.35 38.04
N VAL A 452 -2.30 -48.07 37.26
CA VAL A 452 -3.65 -47.63 36.87
C VAL A 452 -4.71 -48.31 37.74
N PHE A 453 -5.68 -47.53 38.20
CA PHE A 453 -6.77 -47.98 39.06
C PHE A 453 -8.12 -47.60 38.47
N GLU A 454 -9.06 -48.53 38.45
CA GLU A 454 -10.43 -48.33 37.97
C GLU A 454 -11.41 -48.17 39.13
N CYS A 455 -12.23 -47.12 39.10
CA CYS A 455 -13.23 -46.84 40.10
C CYS A 455 -14.32 -47.91 40.10
N LYS A 456 -14.62 -48.46 41.29
CA LYS A 456 -15.61 -49.52 41.46
C LYS A 456 -17.04 -49.05 41.13
N PRO A 457 -17.90 -49.96 40.66
CA PRO A 457 -19.32 -49.66 40.44
C PRO A 457 -20.10 -49.44 41.74
N PHE A 458 -21.32 -48.93 41.62
CA PHE A 458 -22.28 -48.82 42.72
C PHE A 458 -22.37 -50.12 43.57
N PRO A 459 -22.39 -50.04 44.91
CA PRO A 459 -22.53 -48.84 45.75
C PRO A 459 -21.21 -48.13 46.12
N TYR A 460 -20.08 -48.51 45.54
CA TYR A 460 -18.74 -48.08 46.01
C TYR A 460 -18.17 -46.85 45.28
N GLU A 461 -18.78 -46.44 44.16
CA GLU A 461 -18.29 -45.35 43.31
C GLU A 461 -18.17 -43.98 44.02
N GLY A 462 -18.93 -43.76 45.10
CA GLY A 462 -18.85 -42.54 45.90
C GLY A 462 -17.50 -42.36 46.60
N TRP A 463 -16.81 -43.46 46.90
CA TRP A 463 -15.52 -43.43 47.59
C TRP A 463 -14.38 -42.95 46.68
N CYS A 464 -14.48 -43.17 45.36
CA CYS A 464 -13.48 -42.72 44.39
C CYS A 464 -13.31 -41.19 44.39
N LYS A 465 -14.34 -40.45 44.83
CA LYS A 465 -14.37 -38.98 44.85
C LYS A 465 -13.81 -38.37 46.13
N ILE A 466 -13.53 -39.19 47.14
CA ILE A 466 -13.16 -38.75 48.49
C ILE A 466 -11.64 -38.76 48.61
N TYR A 467 -11.03 -37.59 48.48
CA TYR A 467 -9.60 -37.40 48.72
C TYR A 467 -9.28 -35.98 49.18
N SER A 468 -8.44 -35.88 50.22
CA SER A 468 -7.68 -34.69 50.59
C SER A 468 -6.40 -35.12 51.30
N GLU A 469 -5.43 -34.22 51.49
CA GLU A 469 -4.21 -34.55 52.23
C GLU A 469 -4.49 -35.05 53.67
N SER A 470 -5.57 -34.57 54.29
CA SER A 470 -6.04 -35.01 55.61
C SER A 470 -6.99 -36.21 55.61
N ALA A 471 -7.46 -36.64 54.43
CA ALA A 471 -8.40 -37.75 54.26
C ALA A 471 -8.04 -38.56 53.01
N SER A 472 -6.98 -39.36 53.11
CA SER A 472 -6.38 -40.16 52.03
C SER A 472 -6.72 -41.65 52.13
N GLN A 473 -7.69 -42.04 52.97
CA GLN A 473 -8.00 -43.45 53.25
C GLN A 473 -8.37 -44.22 51.97
N TYR A 474 -8.97 -43.56 50.98
CA TYR A 474 -9.37 -44.13 49.69
C TYR A 474 -8.41 -43.80 48.53
N GLU A 475 -7.21 -43.28 48.80
CA GLU A 475 -6.21 -42.98 47.76
C GLU A 475 -5.80 -44.28 47.00
N PRO A 476 -5.96 -44.36 45.67
CA PRO A 476 -5.73 -45.59 44.91
C PRO A 476 -4.30 -46.11 45.10
N GLY A 477 -4.16 -47.38 45.51
CA GLY A 477 -2.87 -48.04 45.72
C GLY A 477 -2.07 -47.62 46.97
N VAL A 478 -2.54 -46.63 47.75
CA VAL A 478 -1.79 -46.03 48.88
C VAL A 478 -2.61 -45.99 50.16
N GLY A 479 -3.89 -45.61 50.10
CA GLY A 479 -4.74 -45.41 51.28
C GLY A 479 -5.07 -46.72 52.02
N SER A 480 -5.31 -46.67 53.33
CA SER A 480 -5.60 -47.88 54.14
C SER A 480 -6.81 -48.69 53.67
N ASN A 481 -7.72 -48.06 52.94
CA ASN A 481 -8.99 -48.60 52.47
C ASN A 481 -9.15 -48.45 50.94
N TRP A 482 -8.05 -48.30 50.19
CA TRP A 482 -8.12 -48.06 48.75
C TRP A 482 -8.88 -49.15 48.00
N GLN A 483 -8.79 -50.40 48.47
CA GLN A 483 -9.48 -51.54 47.88
C GLN A 483 -11.01 -51.41 47.98
N ASP A 484 -11.55 -50.58 48.86
CA ASP A 484 -13.00 -50.35 48.95
C ASP A 484 -13.52 -49.52 47.78
N ALA A 485 -12.66 -48.68 47.17
CA ALA A 485 -13.00 -47.74 46.11
C ALA A 485 -12.49 -48.16 44.72
N TRP A 486 -11.37 -48.90 44.63
CA TRP A 486 -10.64 -49.10 43.38
C TRP A 486 -10.35 -50.57 43.04
N ILE A 487 -10.20 -50.83 41.75
CA ILE A 487 -9.73 -52.10 41.15
C ILE A 487 -8.39 -51.81 40.47
N LYS A 488 -7.31 -52.47 40.86
CA LYS A 488 -6.02 -52.36 40.16
C LYS A 488 -6.10 -52.98 38.76
N ARG A 489 -5.61 -52.28 37.74
CA ARG A 489 -5.65 -52.73 36.33
C ARG A 489 -4.30 -53.16 35.80
#